data_AF-A0A8B8CN86-F1
#
_entry.id   AF-A0A8B8CN86-F1
#
_cell.length_a   1.000
_cell.length_b   1.000
_cell.length_c   1.000
_cell.angle_alpha   90.00
_cell.angle_beta   90.00
_cell.angle_gamma   90.00
#
_symmetry.space_group_name_H-M   'P 1'
#
loop_
_entity.id
_entity.type
_entity.pdbx_description
1 polymer ?
#
loop_
_entity_poly.entity_id
_entity_poly.type
_entity_poly.pdbx_seq_one_letter_code
_entity_poly.pdbx_strand_id
1 'polypeptide(L)'
;MSESNGINGHKPAGLQWKAGLVTSCNKYLTAEKFGFKINASGTALKNKQIWMLEQDLNEEVVYIRSFLGRYLSSDKYGNVTCDAEEPGPSEKFAIEYTKGTGKWLFRQIEHGNYLGNSGENVKCFAKSPGECEHWTVQLSIHPQVHLRNVNRKRYAHLKDDEIQCTEVIPWGQDALIILEFIEGKYALKTFDNRYLHKDGGLVDAMDDSSKFTLEIKSGQISGLAFKDNDGRYLTAVGSTASMKGRNKVVTKDELFTIEDSHPQVIIIAYNGKLASIRQGIDVTANQEEETDKETFQMEYQRESHAWAFRTIDNKYWSLDPTSAGVQAKAAAVTPNSLFTLEWLGDGTVAIKAKNNSYIFNKATGSLVATSESVGEKEKFKIRIVNRPLLVLKCEFGFVGVKVKSEECCCNRVTYDLIQLQGCKDGTYTFKASNGKFWSVADNDMVMLDGDGPTPFIVEFTGNSKLTIKAPNGNLLKTEQNGLFKATGTEVNAHTLLEF
;
A
#
# COMPACT_ATOMS: atom_id res chain seq x y z
N MET A 1 10.02 -20.62 22.57
CA MET A 1 10.76 -20.12 21.40
C MET A 1 10.15 -18.77 21.06
N SER A 2 10.98 -17.72 21.02
CA SER A 2 10.55 -16.32 20.98
C SER A 2 9.87 -15.97 19.67
N GLU A 3 8.55 -15.83 19.67
CA GLU A 3 7.81 -15.17 18.61
C GLU A 3 8.26 -13.70 18.57
N SER A 4 8.78 -13.27 17.43
CA SER A 4 9.15 -11.88 17.19
C SER A 4 7.88 -11.05 17.05
N ASN A 5 7.53 -10.31 18.11
CA ASN A 5 6.51 -9.28 18.10
C ASN A 5 6.78 -8.26 16.98
N GLY A 6 5.76 -7.96 16.17
CA GLY A 6 5.82 -6.95 15.11
C GLY A 6 5.72 -7.46 13.67
N ILE A 7 5.40 -8.74 13.47
CA ILE A 7 4.99 -9.21 12.14
C ILE A 7 3.48 -8.95 12.03
N ASN A 8 3.10 -8.06 11.11
CA ASN A 8 1.72 -7.88 10.62
C ASN A 8 1.06 -9.25 10.47
N GLY A 9 -0.27 -9.36 10.55
CA GLY A 9 -1.04 -10.61 10.32
C GLY A 9 -0.85 -11.32 8.96
N HIS A 10 0.24 -11.04 8.25
CA HIS A 10 0.88 -11.83 7.22
C HIS A 10 1.95 -12.75 7.85
N LYS A 11 1.80 -14.08 7.66
CA LYS A 11 2.93 -15.03 7.72
C LYS A 11 4.16 -14.40 7.06
N PRO A 12 5.40 -14.63 7.56
CA PRO A 12 6.61 -13.88 7.24
C PRO A 12 6.53 -13.23 5.86
N ALA A 13 6.15 -11.95 5.86
CA ALA A 13 5.86 -11.17 4.66
C ALA A 13 7.17 -10.94 3.91
N GLY A 14 7.52 -11.90 3.07
CA GLY A 14 8.68 -11.85 2.18
C GLY A 14 8.63 -12.88 1.05
N LEU A 15 7.66 -13.81 1.08
CA LEU A 15 7.63 -15.00 0.20
C LEU A 15 6.45 -15.03 -0.75
N GLN A 16 5.53 -14.07 -0.72
CA GLN A 16 4.33 -14.09 -1.55
C GLN A 16 4.02 -12.70 -2.08
N TRP A 17 3.97 -12.57 -3.40
CA TRP A 17 3.81 -11.29 -4.08
C TRP A 17 2.60 -11.31 -5.00
N LYS A 18 1.67 -10.36 -4.82
CA LYS A 18 0.55 -10.24 -5.73
C LYS A 18 0.95 -9.38 -6.93
N ALA A 19 0.78 -9.92 -8.13
CA ALA A 19 1.15 -9.26 -9.37
C ALA A 19 0.20 -9.66 -10.53
N GLY A 20 0.11 -8.79 -11.53
CA GLY A 20 -0.38 -9.12 -12.86
C GLY A 20 0.77 -9.55 -13.75
N LEU A 21 0.54 -10.57 -14.58
CA LEU A 21 1.46 -10.99 -15.63
C LEU A 21 0.92 -10.51 -16.97
N VAL A 22 1.65 -9.62 -17.64
CA VAL A 22 1.20 -8.92 -18.85
C VAL A 22 1.99 -9.40 -20.06
N THR A 23 1.28 -9.77 -21.13
CA THR A 23 1.86 -10.21 -22.41
C THR A 23 2.45 -9.03 -23.21
N SER A 24 3.17 -9.34 -24.29
CA SER A 24 3.66 -8.35 -25.26
C SER A 24 2.55 -7.52 -25.92
N CYS A 25 1.32 -8.05 -25.99
CA CYS A 25 0.14 -7.37 -26.52
C CYS A 25 -0.71 -6.67 -25.44
N ASN A 26 -0.12 -6.36 -24.27
CA ASN A 26 -0.76 -5.65 -23.15
C ASN A 26 -2.04 -6.32 -22.64
N LYS A 27 -2.05 -7.66 -22.60
CA LYS A 27 -3.11 -8.45 -22.00
C LYS A 27 -2.63 -9.14 -20.74
N TYR A 28 -3.48 -9.22 -19.74
CA TYR A 28 -3.20 -9.88 -18.47
C TYR A 28 -3.54 -11.36 -18.55
N LEU A 29 -2.62 -12.18 -18.02
CA LEU A 29 -2.91 -13.56 -17.65
C LEU A 29 -4.11 -13.57 -16.70
N THR A 30 -5.12 -14.38 -17.02
CA THR A 30 -6.41 -14.39 -16.37
C THR A 30 -6.78 -15.81 -15.99
N ALA A 31 -7.13 -16.02 -14.71
CA ALA A 31 -7.78 -17.23 -14.24
C ALA A 31 -9.30 -17.04 -14.31
N GLU A 32 -10.00 -17.95 -14.98
CA GLU A 32 -11.46 -17.91 -15.05
C GLU A 32 -12.10 -18.44 -13.77
N LYS A 33 -13.26 -17.88 -13.40
CA LYS A 33 -13.99 -18.26 -12.18
C LYS A 33 -14.44 -19.72 -12.18
N PHE A 34 -14.64 -20.30 -13.36
CA PHE A 34 -15.21 -21.63 -13.53
C PHE A 34 -14.35 -22.48 -14.47
N GLY A 35 -14.27 -23.78 -14.16
CA GLY A 35 -13.61 -24.77 -15.01
C GLY A 35 -12.09 -24.69 -15.03
N PHE A 36 -11.47 -23.95 -14.09
CA PHE A 36 -10.01 -23.85 -13.93
C PHE A 36 -9.25 -23.44 -15.21
N LYS A 37 -9.95 -22.72 -16.11
CA LYS A 37 -9.39 -22.27 -17.37
C LYS A 37 -8.55 -21.02 -17.16
N ILE A 38 -7.52 -20.89 -17.99
CA ILE A 38 -6.67 -19.71 -18.05
C ILE A 38 -6.65 -19.16 -19.47
N ASN A 39 -6.44 -17.85 -19.60
CA ASN A 39 -6.25 -17.18 -20.87
C ASN A 39 -5.41 -15.90 -20.70
N ALA A 40 -5.01 -15.28 -21.79
CA ALA A 40 -4.32 -14.00 -21.83
C ALA A 40 -5.18 -12.92 -22.52
N SER A 41 -6.40 -12.70 -22.05
CA SER A 41 -7.35 -11.74 -22.63
C SER A 41 -7.64 -10.51 -21.76
N GLY A 42 -7.23 -10.52 -20.49
CA GLY A 42 -7.58 -9.47 -19.53
C GLY A 42 -7.04 -8.09 -19.94
N THR A 43 -7.85 -7.05 -19.82
CA THR A 43 -7.47 -5.68 -20.23
C THR A 43 -7.12 -4.76 -19.05
N ALA A 44 -7.33 -5.24 -17.82
CA ALA A 44 -7.05 -4.49 -16.60
C ALA A 44 -6.71 -5.46 -15.46
N LEU A 45 -5.93 -4.99 -14.49
CA LEU A 45 -5.55 -5.75 -13.30
C LEU A 45 -6.69 -5.79 -12.27
N LYS A 46 -7.65 -6.70 -12.46
CA LYS A 46 -8.73 -6.98 -11.51
C LYS A 46 -8.48 -8.31 -10.79
N ASN A 47 -9.40 -8.73 -9.91
CA ASN A 47 -9.25 -9.97 -9.12
C ASN A 47 -8.86 -11.20 -9.95
N LYS A 48 -9.42 -11.39 -11.16
CA LYS A 48 -9.09 -12.55 -12.02
C LYS A 48 -7.68 -12.51 -12.62
N GLN A 49 -7.07 -11.33 -12.65
CA GLN A 49 -5.74 -11.04 -13.22
C GLN A 49 -4.65 -10.96 -12.14
N ILE A 50 -5.03 -11.02 -10.87
CA ILE A 50 -4.09 -11.02 -9.76
C ILE A 50 -3.62 -12.46 -9.51
N TRP A 51 -2.31 -12.64 -9.60
CA TRP A 51 -1.60 -13.88 -9.30
C TRP A 51 -0.69 -13.65 -8.11
N MET A 52 -0.59 -14.64 -7.24
CA MET A 52 0.34 -14.66 -6.12
C MET A 52 1.57 -15.48 -6.52
N LEU A 53 2.72 -14.83 -6.60
CA LEU A 53 4.02 -15.45 -6.80
C LEU A 53 4.53 -15.91 -5.43
N GLU A 54 4.35 -17.19 -5.13
CA GLU A 54 4.82 -17.81 -3.90
C GLU A 54 6.23 -18.35 -4.09
N GLN A 55 7.19 -17.83 -3.34
CA GLN A 55 8.58 -18.25 -3.36
C GLN A 55 8.77 -19.53 -2.54
N ASP A 56 9.53 -20.47 -3.08
CA ASP A 56 9.99 -21.61 -2.31
C ASP A 56 11.04 -21.16 -1.27
N LEU A 57 11.02 -21.78 -0.09
CA LEU A 57 11.92 -21.46 1.02
C LEU A 57 13.29 -22.14 0.92
N ASN A 58 13.40 -23.16 0.08
CA ASN A 58 14.58 -24.01 -0.04
C ASN A 58 15.20 -23.93 -1.44
N GLU A 59 14.36 -23.79 -2.46
CA GLU A 59 14.78 -23.77 -3.86
C GLU A 59 14.64 -22.37 -4.49
N GLU A 60 15.46 -22.03 -5.50
CA GLU A 60 15.29 -20.79 -6.30
C GLU A 60 14.16 -20.96 -7.33
N VAL A 61 12.95 -21.26 -6.85
CA VAL A 61 11.73 -21.42 -7.68
C VAL A 61 10.57 -20.62 -7.10
N VAL A 62 9.55 -20.44 -7.94
CA VAL A 62 8.27 -19.84 -7.56
C VAL A 62 7.11 -20.71 -8.01
N TYR A 63 5.99 -20.56 -7.31
CA TYR A 63 4.69 -21.12 -7.65
C TYR A 63 3.75 -19.95 -7.96
N ILE A 64 2.97 -20.08 -9.03
CA ILE A 64 2.08 -19.00 -9.51
C ILE A 64 0.65 -19.37 -9.14
N ARG A 65 0.08 -18.72 -8.11
CA ARG A 65 -1.24 -19.07 -7.56
C ARG A 65 -2.31 -18.05 -7.93
N SER A 66 -3.45 -18.51 -8.44
CA SER A 66 -4.60 -17.68 -8.79
C SER A 66 -5.36 -17.17 -7.56
N PHE A 67 -6.25 -16.19 -7.78
CA PHE A 67 -7.18 -15.70 -6.74
C PHE A 67 -8.14 -16.76 -6.19
N LEU A 68 -8.32 -17.90 -6.89
CA LEU A 68 -9.10 -19.05 -6.42
C LEU A 68 -8.29 -19.97 -5.50
N GLY A 69 -7.03 -19.63 -5.24
CA GLY A 69 -6.13 -20.43 -4.44
C GLY A 69 -5.55 -21.64 -5.18
N ARG A 70 -5.63 -21.67 -6.52
CA ARG A 70 -5.14 -22.76 -7.38
C ARG A 70 -3.81 -22.42 -8.05
N TYR A 71 -2.92 -23.39 -8.24
CA TYR A 71 -1.61 -23.18 -8.83
C TYR A 71 -1.59 -23.40 -10.33
N LEU A 72 -0.79 -22.61 -11.05
CA LEU A 72 -0.50 -22.79 -12.46
C LEU A 72 0.40 -24.02 -12.64
N SER A 73 0.01 -24.91 -13.56
CA SER A 73 0.68 -26.18 -13.82
C SER A 73 1.04 -26.29 -15.29
N SER A 74 2.15 -26.92 -15.64
CA SER A 74 2.43 -27.32 -17.03
C SER A 74 2.80 -28.80 -17.10
N ASP A 75 2.22 -29.49 -18.08
CA ASP A 75 2.55 -30.90 -18.38
C ASP A 75 3.70 -31.05 -19.39
N LYS A 76 4.09 -32.30 -19.65
CA LYS A 76 5.16 -32.67 -20.62
C LYS A 76 4.86 -32.31 -22.08
N TYR A 77 3.61 -32.00 -22.41
CA TYR A 77 3.18 -31.56 -23.73
C TYR A 77 3.05 -30.03 -23.83
N GLY A 78 3.35 -29.32 -22.74
CA GLY A 78 3.25 -27.86 -22.65
C GLY A 78 1.83 -27.33 -22.53
N ASN A 79 0.87 -28.18 -22.17
CA ASN A 79 -0.48 -27.74 -21.79
C ASN A 79 -0.42 -27.11 -20.40
N VAL A 80 -1.12 -25.99 -20.22
CA VAL A 80 -1.11 -25.24 -18.98
C VAL A 80 -2.51 -25.27 -18.34
N THR A 81 -2.58 -25.64 -17.07
CA THR A 81 -3.83 -25.68 -16.27
C THR A 81 -3.69 -24.85 -14.99
N CYS A 82 -4.80 -24.68 -14.26
CA CYS A 82 -4.80 -23.97 -12.98
C CYS A 82 -5.80 -24.58 -11.98
N ASP A 83 -5.69 -25.88 -11.74
CA ASP A 83 -6.62 -26.69 -10.94
C ASP A 83 -5.98 -27.27 -9.66
N ALA A 84 -4.64 -27.33 -9.59
CA ALA A 84 -3.90 -27.84 -8.45
C ALA A 84 -4.15 -27.04 -7.16
N GLU A 85 -4.43 -27.72 -6.05
CA GLU A 85 -4.63 -27.12 -4.71
C GLU A 85 -3.34 -26.94 -3.93
N GLU A 86 -2.32 -27.72 -4.28
CA GLU A 86 -1.02 -27.75 -3.61
C GLU A 86 0.12 -27.67 -4.64
N PRO A 87 1.28 -27.09 -4.27
CA PRO A 87 2.45 -27.09 -5.14
C PRO A 87 3.03 -28.49 -5.38
N GLY A 88 3.35 -28.81 -6.64
CA GLY A 88 4.03 -30.04 -7.04
C GLY A 88 5.08 -29.79 -8.14
N PRO A 89 5.64 -30.85 -8.74
CA PRO A 89 6.67 -30.74 -9.78
C PRO A 89 6.23 -29.93 -11.01
N SER A 90 4.97 -30.08 -11.44
CA SER A 90 4.39 -29.39 -12.60
C SER A 90 4.16 -27.89 -12.36
N GLU A 91 4.11 -27.46 -11.10
CA GLU A 91 3.85 -26.09 -10.66
C GLU A 91 5.14 -25.29 -10.38
N LYS A 92 6.32 -25.93 -10.50
CA LYS A 92 7.62 -25.28 -10.24
C LYS A 92 8.12 -24.49 -11.45
N PHE A 93 8.30 -23.19 -11.26
CA PHE A 93 8.89 -22.30 -12.27
C PHE A 93 10.16 -21.62 -11.74
N ALA A 94 11.23 -21.62 -12.54
CA ALA A 94 12.35 -20.70 -12.39
C ALA A 94 12.01 -19.37 -13.08
N ILE A 95 12.50 -18.26 -12.51
CA ILE A 95 12.41 -16.94 -13.13
C ILE A 95 13.75 -16.60 -13.77
N GLU A 96 13.73 -16.23 -15.04
CA GLU A 96 14.88 -15.65 -15.75
C GLU A 96 14.56 -14.19 -16.13
N TYR A 97 15.52 -13.29 -15.91
CA TYR A 97 15.34 -11.85 -16.10
C TYR A 97 15.94 -11.38 -17.42
N THR A 98 15.14 -10.70 -18.23
CA THR A 98 15.60 -10.15 -19.51
C THR A 98 16.32 -8.83 -19.27
N LYS A 99 17.62 -8.79 -19.58
CA LYS A 99 18.50 -7.67 -19.26
C LYS A 99 17.98 -6.34 -19.83
N GLY A 100 17.78 -5.37 -18.94
CA GLY A 100 17.44 -3.98 -19.29
C GLY A 100 15.97 -3.73 -19.68
N THR A 101 15.16 -4.77 -19.87
CA THR A 101 13.76 -4.63 -20.33
C THR A 101 12.76 -4.66 -19.17
N GLY A 102 13.12 -5.22 -18.02
CA GLY A 102 12.18 -5.46 -16.92
C GLY A 102 11.22 -6.63 -17.16
N LYS A 103 11.35 -7.33 -18.30
CA LYS A 103 10.54 -8.50 -18.64
C LYS A 103 11.11 -9.78 -18.05
N TRP A 104 10.23 -10.68 -17.66
CA TRP A 104 10.52 -11.93 -16.99
C TRP A 104 10.16 -13.09 -17.90
N LEU A 105 10.89 -14.19 -17.75
CA LEU A 105 10.63 -15.47 -18.36
C LEU A 105 10.34 -16.46 -17.23
N PHE A 106 9.29 -17.26 -17.39
CA PHE A 106 8.98 -18.33 -16.44
C PHE A 106 9.29 -19.68 -17.10
N ARG A 107 10.35 -20.34 -16.66
CA ARG A 107 10.78 -21.63 -17.17
C ARG A 107 10.29 -22.74 -16.23
N GLN A 108 9.47 -23.65 -16.74
CA GLN A 108 9.06 -24.81 -15.96
C GLN A 108 10.26 -25.75 -15.74
N ILE A 109 10.44 -26.21 -14.50
CA ILE A 109 11.67 -26.88 -14.07
C ILE A 109 11.86 -28.26 -14.69
N GLU A 110 10.84 -29.11 -14.69
CA GLU A 110 10.94 -30.51 -15.10
C GLU A 110 11.16 -30.70 -16.62
N HIS A 111 10.52 -29.86 -17.43
CA HIS A 111 10.52 -29.97 -18.88
C HIS A 111 11.37 -28.90 -19.57
N GLY A 112 11.79 -27.86 -18.85
CA GLY A 112 12.66 -26.80 -19.35
C GLY A 112 11.99 -25.86 -20.36
N ASN A 113 10.67 -25.94 -20.52
CA ASN A 113 9.92 -25.10 -21.45
C ASN A 113 9.52 -23.77 -20.80
N TYR A 114 9.31 -22.76 -21.62
CA TYR A 114 8.95 -21.41 -21.19
C TYR A 114 7.44 -21.16 -21.33
N LEU A 115 6.86 -20.56 -20.29
CA LEU A 115 5.47 -20.10 -20.27
C LEU A 115 5.30 -18.90 -21.20
N GLY A 116 4.33 -18.97 -22.11
CA GLY A 116 3.98 -17.89 -23.03
C GLY A 116 2.52 -17.96 -23.47
N ASN A 117 2.18 -17.18 -24.49
CA ASN A 117 0.85 -17.16 -25.07
C ASN A 117 0.86 -17.24 -26.60
N SER A 118 -0.18 -17.85 -27.17
CA SER A 118 -0.48 -17.87 -28.61
C SER A 118 -1.88 -17.32 -28.82
N GLY A 119 -1.97 -16.03 -29.15
CA GLY A 119 -3.23 -15.30 -29.03
C GLY A 119 -3.67 -15.25 -27.56
N GLU A 120 -4.88 -15.69 -27.27
CA GLU A 120 -5.41 -15.76 -25.90
C GLU A 120 -5.03 -17.06 -25.17
N ASN A 121 -4.55 -18.08 -25.89
CA ASN A 121 -4.23 -19.38 -25.30
C ASN A 121 -2.87 -19.34 -24.62
N VAL A 122 -2.82 -19.75 -23.36
CA VAL A 122 -1.57 -19.86 -22.58
C VAL A 122 -0.96 -21.25 -22.81
N LYS A 123 0.35 -21.31 -23.07
CA LYS A 123 1.09 -22.55 -23.32
C LYS A 123 2.47 -22.50 -22.67
N CYS A 124 3.07 -23.66 -22.43
CA CYS A 124 4.41 -23.78 -21.87
C CYS A 124 5.23 -24.83 -22.64
N PHE A 125 5.44 -24.56 -23.93
CA PHE A 125 6.03 -25.52 -24.89
C PHE A 125 7.34 -25.03 -25.53
N ALA A 126 7.62 -23.73 -25.49
CA ALA A 126 8.80 -23.16 -26.15
C ALA A 126 10.07 -23.62 -25.44
N LYS A 127 11.03 -24.21 -26.18
CA LYS A 127 12.35 -24.59 -25.65
C LYS A 127 13.34 -23.43 -25.59
N SER A 128 13.06 -22.38 -26.34
CA SER A 128 13.81 -21.12 -26.35
C SER A 128 12.80 -19.97 -26.37
N PRO A 129 13.00 -18.91 -25.57
CA PRO A 129 12.03 -17.83 -25.43
C PRO A 129 11.96 -16.97 -26.70
N GLY A 130 10.75 -16.78 -27.22
CA GLY A 130 10.42 -15.77 -28.22
C GLY A 130 9.70 -14.58 -27.59
N GLU A 131 9.09 -13.74 -28.41
CA GLU A 131 8.39 -12.53 -27.93
C GLU A 131 7.20 -12.85 -27.02
N CYS A 132 6.53 -13.98 -27.26
CA CYS A 132 5.36 -14.44 -26.51
C CYS A 132 5.67 -15.00 -25.12
N GLU A 133 6.91 -15.36 -24.83
CA GLU A 133 7.33 -15.90 -23.54
C GLU A 133 7.77 -14.80 -22.57
N HIS A 134 7.90 -13.55 -23.04
CA HIS A 134 8.29 -12.41 -22.22
C HIS A 134 7.09 -11.77 -21.54
N TRP A 135 7.07 -11.85 -20.21
CA TRP A 135 6.02 -11.26 -19.38
C TRP A 135 6.50 -9.99 -18.70
N THR A 136 5.68 -8.96 -18.74
CA THR A 136 5.85 -7.79 -17.88
C THR A 136 5.14 -8.06 -16.56
N VAL A 137 5.85 -7.91 -15.43
CA VAL A 137 5.30 -8.16 -14.09
C VAL A 137 4.95 -6.86 -13.40
N GLN A 138 3.66 -6.64 -13.17
CA GLN A 138 3.14 -5.45 -12.51
C GLN A 138 2.63 -5.81 -11.12
N LEU A 139 3.24 -5.25 -10.07
CA LEU A 139 2.79 -5.47 -8.69
C LEU A 139 1.36 -4.98 -8.53
N SER A 140 0.53 -5.76 -7.83
CA SER A 140 -0.88 -5.41 -7.60
C SER A 140 -1.12 -4.68 -6.27
N ILE A 141 -0.05 -4.46 -5.50
CA ILE A 141 -0.09 -3.73 -4.22
C ILE A 141 -0.42 -2.25 -4.46
N HIS A 142 -0.87 -1.56 -3.43
CA HIS A 142 -0.93 -0.11 -3.47
C HIS A 142 0.50 0.46 -3.62
N PRO A 143 0.74 1.48 -4.46
CA PRO A 143 2.10 1.96 -4.73
C PRO A 143 2.75 2.69 -3.55
N GLN A 144 1.97 3.07 -2.53
CA GLN A 144 2.46 3.76 -1.33
C GLN A 144 2.83 2.75 -0.24
N VAL A 145 4.12 2.56 -0.03
CA VAL A 145 4.68 1.43 0.74
C VAL A 145 5.80 1.87 1.68
N HIS A 146 6.20 0.95 2.55
CA HIS A 146 7.46 1.00 3.27
C HIS A 146 8.42 -0.05 2.69
N LEU A 147 9.67 0.33 2.50
CA LEU A 147 10.74 -0.59 2.06
C LEU A 147 11.65 -0.91 3.25
N ARG A 148 11.88 -2.20 3.50
CA ARG A 148 12.79 -2.64 4.56
C ARG A 148 13.95 -3.43 3.99
N ASN A 149 15.17 -3.01 4.25
CA ASN A 149 16.36 -3.77 3.85
C ASN A 149 16.50 -5.03 4.70
N VAL A 150 16.67 -6.18 4.04
CA VAL A 150 16.68 -7.52 4.66
C VAL A 150 17.88 -7.70 5.58
N ASN A 151 19.10 -7.31 5.15
CA ASN A 151 20.29 -7.48 5.98
C ASN A 151 20.31 -6.51 7.17
N ARG A 152 20.08 -5.22 6.92
CA ARG A 152 20.14 -4.18 7.96
C ARG A 152 18.97 -4.26 8.95
N LYS A 153 17.84 -4.86 8.55
CA LYS A 153 16.60 -4.88 9.34
C LYS A 153 16.17 -3.45 9.70
N ARG A 154 16.24 -2.56 8.72
CA ARG A 154 15.90 -1.14 8.81
C ARG A 154 15.08 -0.71 7.60
N TYR A 155 14.21 0.25 7.82
CA TYR A 155 13.33 0.84 6.81
C TYR A 155 14.04 1.99 6.10
N ALA A 156 13.69 2.15 4.83
CA ALA A 156 14.07 3.27 4.00
C ALA A 156 13.26 4.50 4.41
N HIS A 157 13.94 5.64 4.51
CA HIS A 157 13.30 6.94 4.71
C HIS A 157 14.12 8.07 4.08
N LEU A 158 13.47 9.18 3.74
CA LEU A 158 14.13 10.39 3.27
C LEU A 158 14.85 11.08 4.42
N LYS A 159 16.18 11.19 4.35
CA LYS A 159 17.00 11.88 5.34
C LYS A 159 18.27 12.45 4.72
N ASP A 160 18.59 13.68 5.09
CA ASP A 160 19.79 14.40 4.61
C ASP A 160 19.91 14.40 3.08
N ASP A 161 18.79 14.58 2.38
CA ASP A 161 18.68 14.60 0.92
C ASP A 161 18.95 13.25 0.20
N GLU A 162 18.94 12.15 0.95
CA GLU A 162 19.11 10.79 0.43
C GLU A 162 18.01 9.88 0.98
N ILE A 163 17.80 8.73 0.33
CA ILE A 163 17.05 7.64 0.96
C ILE A 163 18.02 6.80 1.79
N GLN A 164 17.88 6.81 3.11
CA GLN A 164 18.71 6.05 4.04
C GLN A 164 17.96 4.83 4.56
N CYS A 165 18.62 3.67 4.71
CA CYS A 165 18.05 2.49 5.38
C CYS A 165 18.47 2.41 6.85
N THR A 166 18.07 3.40 7.64
CA THR A 166 18.43 3.55 9.07
C THR A 166 17.25 3.41 10.03
N GLU A 167 16.03 3.50 9.52
CA GLU A 167 14.84 3.67 10.34
C GLU A 167 14.42 2.33 10.98
N VAL A 168 14.09 2.31 12.27
CA VAL A 168 13.77 1.05 12.97
C VAL A 168 12.32 0.64 12.73
N ILE A 169 11.44 1.64 12.69
CA ILE A 169 10.02 1.51 12.42
C ILE A 169 9.62 2.59 11.42
N PRO A 170 8.85 2.29 10.38
CA PRO A 170 8.58 3.26 9.32
C PRO A 170 7.58 4.30 9.81
N TRP A 171 8.08 5.39 10.42
CA TRP A 171 7.28 6.44 11.05
C TRP A 171 7.41 7.75 10.29
N GLY A 172 6.37 8.57 10.34
CA GLY A 172 6.32 9.85 9.65
C GLY A 172 6.12 9.73 8.14
N GLN A 173 6.08 10.90 7.50
CA GLN A 173 5.98 11.00 6.03
C GLN A 173 7.29 10.66 5.33
N ASP A 174 8.43 10.77 6.00
CA ASP A 174 9.76 10.48 5.47
C ASP A 174 9.97 9.00 5.18
N ALA A 175 9.31 8.11 5.92
CA ALA A 175 9.33 6.66 5.65
C ALA A 175 8.49 6.24 4.44
N LEU A 176 7.66 7.13 3.87
CA LEU A 176 6.80 6.83 2.73
C LEU A 176 7.63 6.73 1.44
N ILE A 177 7.57 5.56 0.79
CA ILE A 177 8.07 5.35 -0.57
C ILE A 177 6.91 5.12 -1.52
N ILE A 178 6.90 5.82 -2.64
CA ILE A 178 5.90 5.69 -3.70
C ILE A 178 6.55 4.99 -4.90
N LEU A 179 6.00 3.84 -5.30
CA LEU A 179 6.51 3.03 -6.41
C LEU A 179 5.79 3.39 -7.72
N GLU A 180 6.53 4.00 -8.64
CA GLU A 180 6.02 4.36 -9.96
C GLU A 180 6.38 3.30 -10.99
N PHE A 181 5.37 2.67 -11.61
CA PHE A 181 5.57 1.65 -12.63
C PHE A 181 5.66 2.28 -14.02
N ILE A 182 6.76 2.02 -14.73
CA ILE A 182 7.03 2.53 -16.09
C ILE A 182 7.61 1.40 -16.93
N GLU A 183 6.84 0.88 -17.89
CA GLU A 183 7.33 -0.06 -18.92
C GLU A 183 8.11 -1.27 -18.36
N GLY A 184 7.59 -1.92 -17.32
CA GLY A 184 8.27 -3.07 -16.69
C GLY A 184 9.37 -2.70 -15.68
N LYS A 185 9.59 -1.42 -15.44
CA LYS A 185 10.52 -0.88 -14.44
C LYS A 185 9.75 -0.14 -13.36
N TYR A 186 10.45 0.14 -12.26
CA TYR A 186 9.96 0.95 -11.16
C TYR A 186 10.89 2.13 -10.90
N ALA A 187 10.32 3.29 -10.62
CA ALA A 187 11.02 4.39 -9.98
C ALA A 187 10.58 4.49 -8.51
N LEU A 188 11.50 4.83 -7.62
CA LEU A 188 11.22 5.02 -6.19
C LEU A 188 11.12 6.52 -5.95
N LYS A 189 9.98 6.97 -5.46
CA LYS A 189 9.69 8.37 -5.19
C LYS A 189 9.47 8.63 -3.70
N THR A 190 10.02 9.73 -3.21
CA THR A 190 9.86 10.20 -1.83
C THR A 190 8.61 11.07 -1.67
N PHE A 191 8.22 11.37 -0.43
CA PHE A 191 7.03 12.17 -0.14
C PHE A 191 7.09 13.61 -0.66
N ASP A 192 8.28 14.12 -0.98
CA ASP A 192 8.52 15.44 -1.58
C ASP A 192 8.58 15.40 -3.12
N ASN A 193 8.12 14.30 -3.73
CA ASN A 193 7.95 14.11 -5.18
C ASN A 193 9.26 13.99 -5.99
N ARG A 194 10.40 13.70 -5.35
CA ARG A 194 11.67 13.43 -6.05
C ARG A 194 11.90 11.94 -6.24
N TYR A 195 12.70 11.58 -7.25
CA TYR A 195 13.02 10.21 -7.63
C TYR A 195 14.41 9.81 -7.16
N LEU A 196 14.57 8.58 -6.69
CA LEU A 196 15.87 7.99 -6.42
C LEU A 196 16.65 7.79 -7.72
N HIS A 197 17.84 8.39 -7.80
CA HIS A 197 18.81 8.14 -8.85
C HIS A 197 19.80 7.04 -8.42
N LYS A 198 20.34 6.27 -9.37
CA LYS A 198 21.19 5.09 -9.10
C LYS A 198 22.46 5.37 -8.29
N ASP A 199 22.95 6.61 -8.25
CA ASP A 199 24.12 7.01 -7.45
C ASP A 199 23.80 7.31 -5.98
N GLY A 200 22.51 7.35 -5.60
CA GLY A 200 22.01 7.65 -4.27
C GLY A 200 21.40 9.03 -4.10
N GLY A 201 21.57 9.92 -5.09
CA GLY A 201 20.94 11.24 -5.09
C GLY A 201 19.45 11.20 -5.41
N LEU A 202 18.79 12.35 -5.23
CA LEU A 202 17.39 12.57 -5.58
C LEU A 202 17.26 13.58 -6.72
N VAL A 203 16.39 13.28 -7.69
CA VAL A 203 16.17 14.10 -8.89
C VAL A 203 14.70 14.46 -9.06
N ASP A 204 14.41 15.67 -9.53
CA ASP A 204 13.03 16.15 -9.71
C ASP A 204 12.33 15.50 -10.91
N ALA A 205 13.09 15.22 -11.96
CA ALA A 205 12.60 14.60 -13.19
C ALA A 205 13.20 13.20 -13.35
N MET A 206 12.34 12.24 -13.67
CA MET A 206 12.74 10.86 -13.90
C MET A 206 13.58 10.75 -15.20
N ASP A 207 14.67 10.00 -15.12
CA ASP A 207 15.49 9.59 -16.27
C ASP A 207 15.72 8.07 -16.24
N ASP A 208 16.57 7.56 -17.13
CA ASP A 208 16.87 6.12 -17.18
C ASP A 208 17.70 5.62 -15.99
N SER A 209 18.39 6.52 -15.28
CA SER A 209 19.19 6.21 -14.10
C SER A 209 18.36 6.25 -12.81
N SER A 210 17.12 6.73 -12.86
CA SER A 210 16.12 6.59 -11.78
C SER A 210 15.12 5.44 -11.99
N LYS A 211 15.33 4.60 -13.01
CA LYS A 211 14.47 3.44 -13.32
C LYS A 211 15.17 2.13 -12.98
N PHE A 212 14.48 1.27 -12.25
CA PHE A 212 15.00 0.00 -11.77
C PHE A 212 14.14 -1.16 -12.26
N THR A 213 14.78 -2.21 -12.80
CA THR A 213 14.07 -3.48 -13.04
C THR A 213 13.92 -4.23 -11.73
N LEU A 214 12.81 -4.96 -11.60
CA LEU A 214 12.51 -5.75 -10.42
C LEU A 214 13.00 -7.19 -10.60
N GLU A 215 13.73 -7.71 -9.62
CA GLU A 215 14.11 -9.13 -9.55
C GLU A 215 13.71 -9.71 -8.19
N ILE A 216 13.15 -10.92 -8.21
CA ILE A 216 12.83 -11.72 -7.03
C ILE A 216 13.93 -12.76 -6.79
N LYS A 217 14.32 -12.91 -5.53
CA LYS A 217 15.10 -14.06 -5.05
C LYS A 217 14.26 -14.94 -4.15
N SER A 218 14.28 -16.24 -4.40
CA SER A 218 13.64 -17.31 -3.62
C SER A 218 14.72 -18.16 -2.93
N GLY A 219 14.32 -19.07 -2.04
CA GLY A 219 15.19 -19.94 -1.27
C GLY A 219 15.52 -19.37 0.12
N GLN A 220 16.62 -19.83 0.72
CA GLN A 220 17.02 -19.45 2.09
C GLN A 220 17.24 -17.93 2.27
N ILE A 221 17.54 -17.24 1.17
CA ILE A 221 17.74 -15.80 1.11
C ILE A 221 16.74 -15.25 0.10
N SER A 222 15.58 -14.84 0.62
CA SER A 222 14.46 -14.36 -0.17
C SER A 222 14.25 -12.86 -0.05
N GLY A 223 13.70 -12.27 -1.11
CA GLY A 223 13.31 -10.86 -1.13
C GLY A 223 13.27 -10.26 -2.52
N LEU A 224 13.22 -8.94 -2.55
CA LEU A 224 13.13 -8.13 -3.75
C LEU A 224 14.42 -7.35 -3.99
N ALA A 225 14.93 -7.36 -5.22
CA ALA A 225 16.08 -6.57 -5.62
C ALA A 225 15.68 -5.58 -6.73
N PHE A 226 16.20 -4.37 -6.63
CA PHE A 226 16.03 -3.31 -7.63
C PHE A 226 17.34 -3.16 -8.40
N LYS A 227 17.32 -3.29 -9.71
CA LYS A 227 18.52 -3.27 -10.55
C LYS A 227 18.51 -2.08 -11.51
N ASP A 228 19.59 -1.31 -11.48
CA ASP A 228 19.78 -0.12 -12.30
C ASP A 228 20.10 -0.47 -13.78
N ASN A 229 20.16 0.57 -14.62
CA ASN A 229 20.49 0.46 -16.04
C ASN A 229 21.94 0.00 -16.34
N ASP A 230 22.84 0.02 -15.36
CA ASP A 230 24.22 -0.51 -15.46
C ASP A 230 24.33 -1.97 -14.97
N GLY A 231 23.20 -2.56 -14.54
CA GLY A 231 23.12 -3.92 -14.01
C GLY A 231 23.61 -4.06 -12.57
N ARG A 232 23.68 -2.97 -11.79
CA ARG A 232 23.96 -2.99 -10.35
C ARG A 232 22.65 -2.96 -9.56
N TYR A 233 22.65 -3.57 -8.39
CA TYR A 233 21.51 -3.60 -7.50
C TYR A 233 21.59 -2.50 -6.44
N LEU A 234 20.43 -1.94 -6.10
CA LEU A 234 20.28 -1.05 -4.96
C LEU A 234 20.65 -1.81 -3.67
N THR A 235 21.41 -1.13 -2.81
CA THR A 235 21.78 -1.59 -1.48
C THR A 235 21.94 -0.39 -0.55
N ALA A 236 22.06 -0.62 0.75
CA ALA A 236 22.31 0.41 1.75
C ALA A 236 23.82 0.52 2.04
N VAL A 237 24.44 1.62 1.61
CA VAL A 237 25.90 1.80 1.57
C VAL A 237 26.40 2.69 2.71
N GLY A 238 27.56 2.33 3.27
CA GLY A 238 28.28 3.17 4.23
C GLY A 238 27.62 3.27 5.60
N SER A 239 28.15 4.16 6.45
CA SER A 239 27.66 4.41 7.80
C SER A 239 26.25 5.04 7.81
N THR A 240 25.92 5.84 6.80
CA THR A 240 24.60 6.48 6.64
C THR A 240 23.54 5.57 6.01
N ALA A 241 23.90 4.36 5.56
CA ALA A 241 22.96 3.44 4.92
C ALA A 241 22.32 3.97 3.62
N SER A 242 22.99 4.89 2.93
CA SER A 242 22.49 5.51 1.70
C SER A 242 22.12 4.48 0.64
N MET A 243 20.88 4.52 0.14
CA MET A 243 20.35 3.58 -0.85
C MET A 243 20.88 3.93 -2.25
N LYS A 244 21.73 3.07 -2.82
CA LYS A 244 22.28 3.29 -4.18
C LYS A 244 22.72 2.01 -4.89
N GLY A 245 22.85 2.09 -6.21
CA GLY A 245 23.34 1.02 -7.07
C GLY A 245 24.82 0.76 -6.84
N ARG A 246 25.17 -0.47 -6.41
CA ARG A 246 26.57 -0.81 -6.09
C ARG A 246 27.02 -2.14 -6.65
N ASN A 247 26.37 -3.21 -6.25
CA ASN A 247 26.84 -4.58 -6.49
C ASN A 247 26.17 -5.19 -7.72
N LYS A 248 26.86 -6.07 -8.46
CA LYS A 248 26.29 -6.79 -9.63
C LYS A 248 25.72 -8.17 -9.30
N VAL A 249 25.78 -8.55 -8.03
CA VAL A 249 25.29 -9.83 -7.50
C VAL A 249 24.37 -9.53 -6.33
N VAL A 250 23.26 -10.25 -6.25
CA VAL A 250 22.30 -10.11 -5.17
C VAL A 250 22.75 -10.94 -3.98
N THR A 251 22.95 -10.31 -2.84
CA THR A 251 23.08 -10.93 -1.52
C THR A 251 21.99 -10.39 -0.59
N LYS A 252 22.03 -10.71 0.72
CA LYS A 252 21.08 -10.12 1.68
C LYS A 252 21.11 -8.60 1.71
N ASP A 253 22.23 -7.98 1.34
CA ASP A 253 22.40 -6.52 1.34
C ASP A 253 21.59 -5.81 0.25
N GLU A 254 21.30 -6.50 -0.85
CA GLU A 254 20.56 -5.99 -2.01
C GLU A 254 19.06 -6.31 -1.96
N LEU A 255 18.62 -7.02 -0.91
CA LEU A 255 17.25 -7.48 -0.78
C LEU A 255 16.42 -6.58 0.12
N PHE A 256 15.17 -6.37 -0.31
CA PHE A 256 14.17 -5.58 0.38
C PHE A 256 12.87 -6.38 0.54
N THR A 257 12.12 -6.08 1.60
CA THR A 257 10.70 -6.43 1.73
C THR A 257 9.85 -5.19 1.54
N ILE A 258 8.64 -5.38 1.03
CA ILE A 258 7.65 -4.31 0.86
C ILE A 258 6.53 -4.55 1.86
N GLU A 259 6.15 -3.49 2.57
CA GLU A 259 5.04 -3.48 3.52
C GLU A 259 4.06 -2.37 3.15
N ASP A 260 2.76 -2.61 3.35
CA ASP A 260 1.73 -1.59 3.16
C ASP A 260 1.99 -0.42 4.13
N SER A 261 1.88 0.81 3.62
CA SER A 261 1.96 2.00 4.47
C SER A 261 0.61 2.24 5.16
N HIS A 262 0.50 1.92 6.44
CA HIS A 262 -0.72 2.20 7.21
C HIS A 262 -0.93 3.71 7.41
N PRO A 263 -2.19 4.19 7.55
CA PRO A 263 -2.43 5.57 7.95
C PRO A 263 -1.77 5.88 9.29
N GLN A 264 -0.94 6.92 9.31
CA GLN A 264 -0.42 7.52 10.54
C GLN A 264 -1.11 8.85 10.72
N VAL A 265 -1.65 9.04 11.92
CA VAL A 265 -2.60 10.12 12.19
C VAL A 265 -2.25 10.86 13.46
N ILE A 266 -2.75 12.09 13.52
CA ILE A 266 -2.86 12.87 14.74
C ILE A 266 -4.32 12.89 15.15
N ILE A 267 -4.55 12.66 16.45
CA ILE A 267 -5.89 12.69 17.06
C ILE A 267 -6.03 14.00 17.82
N ILE A 268 -6.99 14.82 17.42
CA ILE A 268 -7.23 16.16 17.94
C ILE A 268 -8.52 16.11 18.76
N ALA A 269 -8.45 16.45 20.05
CA ALA A 269 -9.61 16.49 20.93
C ALA A 269 -10.51 17.71 20.66
N TYR A 270 -11.71 17.73 21.26
CA TYR A 270 -12.70 18.81 21.12
C TYR A 270 -12.15 20.21 21.45
N ASN A 271 -11.16 20.29 22.34
CA ASN A 271 -10.50 21.51 22.76
C ASN A 271 -9.33 21.93 21.86
N GLY A 272 -9.12 21.23 20.74
CA GLY A 272 -8.03 21.49 19.79
C GLY A 272 -6.66 20.93 20.20
N LYS A 273 -6.54 20.28 21.36
CA LYS A 273 -5.27 19.69 21.82
C LYS A 273 -5.03 18.33 21.19
N LEU A 274 -3.75 18.03 20.96
CA LEU A 274 -3.30 16.79 20.34
C LEU A 274 -3.14 15.69 21.40
N ALA A 275 -3.65 14.49 21.11
CA ALA A 275 -3.35 13.29 21.88
C ALA A 275 -1.85 12.98 21.79
N SER A 276 -1.26 12.59 22.91
CA SER A 276 0.18 12.46 23.06
C SER A 276 0.56 11.39 24.09
N ILE A 277 1.74 10.81 23.91
CA ILE A 277 2.40 9.93 24.88
C ILE A 277 3.64 10.58 25.53
N ARG A 278 3.81 11.91 25.45
CA ARG A 278 4.96 12.62 26.05
C ARG A 278 5.00 12.52 27.57
N GLN A 279 3.84 12.43 28.23
CA GLN A 279 3.73 12.52 29.69
C GLN A 279 3.83 11.16 30.41
N GLY A 280 4.21 10.10 29.69
CA GLY A 280 4.37 8.76 30.23
C GLY A 280 3.44 7.76 29.55
N ILE A 281 2.93 6.81 30.34
CA ILE A 281 2.12 5.71 29.79
C ILE A 281 0.69 6.12 29.46
N ASP A 282 0.14 7.12 30.15
CA ASP A 282 -1.22 7.60 29.91
C ASP A 282 -1.26 8.44 28.63
N VAL A 283 -2.25 8.19 27.79
CA VAL A 283 -2.48 9.03 26.62
C VAL A 283 -3.20 10.29 27.05
N THR A 284 -2.64 11.46 26.71
CA THR A 284 -3.18 12.76 27.12
C THR A 284 -3.36 13.70 25.93
N ALA A 285 -4.50 14.37 25.83
CA ALA A 285 -4.77 15.43 24.86
C ALA A 285 -4.48 16.81 25.47
N ASN A 286 -3.21 17.23 25.42
CA ASN A 286 -2.75 18.50 25.98
C ASN A 286 -1.61 19.19 25.22
N GLN A 287 -1.14 18.59 24.11
CA GLN A 287 -0.08 19.16 23.29
C GLN A 287 -0.64 20.06 22.18
N GLU A 288 0.20 20.94 21.65
CA GLU A 288 -0.08 21.77 20.46
C GLU A 288 0.90 21.50 19.31
N GLU A 289 2.05 20.90 19.62
CA GLU A 289 3.11 20.62 18.66
C GLU A 289 3.05 19.18 18.16
N GLU A 290 3.32 19.00 16.88
CA GLU A 290 3.32 17.70 16.21
C GLU A 290 4.73 17.11 16.23
N THR A 291 4.92 15.99 16.92
CA THR A 291 6.12 15.15 16.83
C THR A 291 5.72 13.69 16.66
N ASP A 292 6.70 12.79 16.62
CA ASP A 292 6.45 11.34 16.60
C ASP A 292 5.60 10.85 17.79
N LYS A 293 5.61 11.57 18.91
CA LYS A 293 4.84 11.23 20.13
C LYS A 293 3.35 11.62 20.06
N GLU A 294 2.96 12.43 19.08
CA GLU A 294 1.56 12.79 18.79
C GLU A 294 1.01 12.06 17.55
N THR A 295 1.90 11.36 16.84
CA THR A 295 1.55 10.52 15.70
C THR A 295 1.19 9.13 16.20
N PHE A 296 0.16 8.53 15.61
CA PHE A 296 -0.29 7.16 15.90
C PHE A 296 -0.57 6.43 14.61
N GLN A 297 -0.05 5.21 14.46
CA GLN A 297 -0.37 4.37 13.32
C GLN A 297 -1.69 3.64 13.59
N MET A 298 -2.65 3.80 12.68
CA MET A 298 -3.96 3.15 12.71
C MET A 298 -3.90 1.81 11.98
N GLU A 299 -4.06 0.72 12.73
CA GLU A 299 -4.02 -0.65 12.22
C GLU A 299 -5.40 -1.29 12.33
N TYR A 300 -6.04 -1.55 11.19
CA TYR A 300 -7.38 -2.15 11.14
C TYR A 300 -7.31 -3.67 11.30
N GLN A 301 -8.01 -4.19 12.31
CA GLN A 301 -8.14 -5.62 12.58
C GLN A 301 -9.40 -6.17 11.93
N ARG A 302 -9.21 -6.93 10.83
CA ARG A 302 -10.31 -7.43 9.98
C ARG A 302 -11.28 -8.34 10.72
N GLU A 303 -10.78 -9.18 11.62
CA GLU A 303 -11.61 -10.16 12.35
C GLU A 303 -12.55 -9.48 13.36
N SER A 304 -12.08 -8.41 14.01
CA SER A 304 -12.84 -7.71 15.04
C SER A 304 -13.55 -6.45 14.54
N HIS A 305 -13.33 -6.06 13.28
CA HIS A 305 -13.81 -4.79 12.71
C HIS A 305 -13.47 -3.57 13.58
N ALA A 306 -12.25 -3.54 14.11
CA ALA A 306 -11.80 -2.53 15.06
C ALA A 306 -10.38 -2.05 14.75
N TRP A 307 -9.99 -0.93 15.36
CA TRP A 307 -8.71 -0.28 15.15
C TRP A 307 -7.80 -0.46 16.37
N ALA A 308 -6.52 -0.67 16.11
CA ALA A 308 -5.46 -0.50 17.10
C ALA A 308 -4.64 0.76 16.76
N PHE A 309 -4.23 1.49 17.78
CA PHE A 309 -3.36 2.66 17.63
C PHE A 309 -1.97 2.34 18.16
N ARG A 310 -1.01 2.19 17.24
CA ARG A 310 0.39 1.96 17.57
C ARG A 310 1.11 3.28 17.76
N THR A 311 2.17 3.28 18.56
CA THR A 311 3.04 4.44 18.84
C THR A 311 4.45 4.24 18.30
N ILE A 312 5.23 5.32 18.25
CA ILE A 312 6.67 5.30 17.92
C ILE A 312 7.49 4.37 18.84
N ASP A 313 7.03 4.12 20.06
CA ASP A 313 7.72 3.19 20.98
C ASP A 313 7.37 1.72 20.72
N ASN A 314 6.70 1.45 19.60
CA ASN A 314 6.19 0.14 19.23
C ASN A 314 5.26 -0.45 20.31
N LYS A 315 4.43 0.42 20.91
CA LYS A 315 3.38 0.06 21.85
C LYS A 315 2.02 0.38 21.27
N TYR A 316 0.98 -0.21 21.83
CA TYR A 316 -0.40 0.06 21.46
C TYR A 316 -1.14 0.77 22.58
N TRP A 317 -2.04 1.67 22.19
CA TRP A 317 -3.10 2.16 23.07
C TRP A 317 -3.88 0.97 23.62
N SER A 318 -4.23 1.04 24.89
CA SER A 318 -4.93 -0.02 25.60
C SER A 318 -5.78 0.56 26.71
N LEU A 319 -7.03 0.11 26.80
CA LEU A 319 -7.92 0.44 27.90
C LEU A 319 -7.44 -0.25 29.17
N ASP A 320 -7.17 0.54 30.21
CA ASP A 320 -6.93 0.03 31.55
C ASP A 320 -8.27 -0.28 32.23
N PRO A 321 -8.55 -1.55 32.58
CA PRO A 321 -9.87 -1.95 33.09
C PRO A 321 -10.18 -1.43 34.49
N THR A 322 -9.17 -1.00 35.25
CA THR A 322 -9.34 -0.51 36.63
C THR A 322 -9.63 0.99 36.65
N SER A 323 -8.87 1.78 35.89
CA SER A 323 -9.01 3.24 35.87
C SER A 323 -9.91 3.75 34.74
N ALA A 324 -10.27 2.89 33.79
CA ALA A 324 -10.86 3.25 32.50
C ALA A 324 -10.01 4.23 31.67
N GLY A 325 -8.73 4.41 32.03
CA GLY A 325 -7.77 5.25 31.31
C GLY A 325 -7.28 4.57 30.05
N VAL A 326 -6.95 5.37 29.03
CA VAL A 326 -6.30 4.89 27.81
C VAL A 326 -4.78 5.05 27.95
N GLN A 327 -4.04 3.95 27.82
CA GLN A 327 -2.60 3.89 28.05
C GLN A 327 -1.85 3.29 26.86
N ALA A 328 -0.69 3.84 26.51
CA ALA A 328 0.19 3.36 25.44
C ALA A 328 1.23 2.34 25.96
N LYS A 329 0.78 1.25 26.60
CA LYS A 329 1.66 0.26 27.24
C LYS A 329 1.65 -1.13 26.61
N ALA A 330 0.65 -1.45 25.80
CA ALA A 330 0.47 -2.82 25.29
C ALA A 330 1.57 -3.17 24.27
N ALA A 331 2.23 -4.32 24.45
CA ALA A 331 3.31 -4.77 23.57
C ALA A 331 2.82 -5.49 22.30
N ALA A 332 1.53 -5.82 22.24
CA ALA A 332 0.86 -6.47 21.14
C ALA A 332 -0.61 -6.06 21.14
N VAL A 333 -1.31 -6.28 20.03
CA VAL A 333 -2.75 -6.08 19.94
C VAL A 333 -3.45 -7.10 20.83
N THR A 334 -4.27 -6.61 21.76
CA THR A 334 -5.12 -7.39 22.67
C THR A 334 -6.54 -6.87 22.58
N PRO A 335 -7.56 -7.58 23.12
CA PRO A 335 -8.94 -7.08 23.11
C PRO A 335 -9.11 -5.68 23.73
N ASN A 336 -8.30 -5.30 24.72
CA ASN A 336 -8.32 -3.97 25.33
C ASN A 336 -7.63 -2.89 24.48
N SER A 337 -6.87 -3.31 23.46
CA SER A 337 -6.16 -2.42 22.54
C SER A 337 -6.95 -2.16 21.25
N LEU A 338 -8.21 -2.61 21.21
CA LEU A 338 -9.12 -2.45 20.09
C LEU A 338 -10.16 -1.36 20.38
N PHE A 339 -10.35 -0.49 19.41
CA PHE A 339 -11.25 0.64 19.46
C PHE A 339 -12.13 0.70 18.22
N THR A 340 -13.41 1.01 18.39
CA THR A 340 -14.34 1.25 17.28
C THR A 340 -14.35 2.74 16.96
N LEU A 341 -14.33 3.08 15.68
CA LEU A 341 -14.47 4.44 15.20
C LEU A 341 -15.87 4.66 14.63
N GLU A 342 -16.58 5.63 15.19
CA GLU A 342 -17.92 6.03 14.76
C GLU A 342 -17.82 7.44 14.15
N TRP A 343 -17.75 7.50 12.82
CA TRP A 343 -17.71 8.76 12.07
C TRP A 343 -19.07 9.45 12.13
N LEU A 344 -19.06 10.74 12.48
CA LEU A 344 -20.28 11.52 12.72
C LEU A 344 -20.76 12.29 11.47
N GLY A 345 -20.02 12.18 10.37
CA GLY A 345 -20.37 12.77 9.07
C GLY A 345 -20.14 14.28 8.95
N ASP A 346 -19.57 14.92 9.98
CA ASP A 346 -19.24 16.35 10.06
C ASP A 346 -17.72 16.62 10.12
N GLY A 347 -16.90 15.60 9.84
CA GLY A 347 -15.44 15.66 9.99
C GLY A 347 -14.93 15.25 11.37
N THR A 348 -15.83 14.91 12.29
CA THR A 348 -15.48 14.38 13.61
C THR A 348 -15.79 12.89 13.75
N VAL A 349 -15.15 12.27 14.74
CA VAL A 349 -15.24 10.84 15.05
C VAL A 349 -15.33 10.64 16.55
N ALA A 350 -16.20 9.74 16.98
CA ALA A 350 -16.23 9.22 18.33
C ALA A 350 -15.44 7.91 18.40
N ILE A 351 -14.60 7.77 19.43
CA ILE A 351 -13.76 6.58 19.62
C ILE A 351 -14.33 5.78 20.80
N LYS A 352 -14.72 4.53 20.56
CA LYS A 352 -15.33 3.65 21.55
C LYS A 352 -14.37 2.53 21.95
N ALA A 353 -14.16 2.36 23.24
CA ALA A 353 -13.26 1.33 23.76
C ALA A 353 -14.00 0.00 24.00
N LYS A 354 -13.24 -1.04 24.38
CA LYS A 354 -13.74 -2.41 24.59
C LYS A 354 -14.86 -2.53 25.63
N ASN A 355 -14.92 -1.62 26.60
CA ASN A 355 -15.97 -1.55 27.62
C ASN A 355 -17.30 -0.94 27.11
N ASN A 356 -17.42 -0.68 25.79
CA ASN A 356 -18.54 -0.02 25.14
C ASN A 356 -18.75 1.45 25.55
N SER A 357 -17.76 2.08 26.18
CA SER A 357 -17.79 3.51 26.50
C SER A 357 -17.00 4.33 25.48
N TYR A 358 -17.47 5.54 25.21
CA TYR A 358 -16.78 6.54 24.41
C TYR A 358 -15.64 7.19 25.19
N ILE A 359 -14.56 7.47 24.49
CA ILE A 359 -13.38 8.15 24.99
C ILE A 359 -13.65 9.66 24.99
N PHE A 360 -13.16 10.36 26.01
CA PHE A 360 -13.03 11.82 26.03
C PHE A 360 -11.80 12.21 26.86
N ASN A 361 -11.33 13.45 26.75
CA ASN A 361 -10.26 13.97 27.61
C ASN A 361 -10.83 14.67 28.85
N LYS A 362 -10.31 14.31 30.02
CA LYS A 362 -10.55 15.04 31.28
C LYS A 362 -9.96 16.45 31.20
N ALA A 363 -10.29 17.29 32.19
CA ALA A 363 -9.66 18.62 32.36
C ALA A 363 -8.12 18.53 32.47
N THR A 364 -7.60 17.41 32.97
CA THR A 364 -6.15 17.12 33.03
C THR A 364 -5.53 16.76 31.67
N GLY A 365 -6.35 16.56 30.63
CA GLY A 365 -5.95 16.06 29.32
C GLY A 365 -6.01 14.54 29.17
N SER A 366 -5.97 13.77 30.26
CA SER A 366 -5.99 12.30 30.21
C SER A 366 -7.22 11.75 29.49
N LEU A 367 -7.00 10.81 28.57
CA LEU A 367 -8.06 10.11 27.86
C LEU A 367 -8.65 8.99 28.73
N VAL A 368 -9.98 8.97 28.87
CA VAL A 368 -10.71 7.93 29.60
C VAL A 368 -11.93 7.47 28.82
N ALA A 369 -12.28 6.19 28.93
CA ALA A 369 -13.46 5.60 28.31
C ALA A 369 -14.55 5.34 29.36
N THR A 370 -15.32 6.38 29.70
CA THR A 370 -16.42 6.27 30.68
C THR A 370 -17.72 6.90 30.20
N SER A 371 -17.75 7.50 29.01
CA SER A 371 -18.97 8.13 28.50
C SER A 371 -19.86 7.10 27.79
N GLU A 372 -21.17 7.16 28.01
CA GLU A 372 -22.14 6.24 27.39
C GLU A 372 -22.75 6.81 26.10
N SER A 373 -22.59 8.11 25.84
CA SER A 373 -23.13 8.80 24.68
C SER A 373 -22.12 9.79 24.10
N VAL A 374 -22.28 10.10 22.81
CA VAL A 374 -21.44 11.07 22.11
C VAL A 374 -21.97 12.47 22.35
N GLY A 375 -21.29 13.24 23.20
CA GLY A 375 -21.45 14.68 23.32
C GLY A 375 -20.29 15.42 22.64
N GLU A 376 -20.17 16.73 22.89
CA GLU A 376 -19.09 17.54 22.33
C GLU A 376 -17.70 17.11 22.79
N LYS A 377 -17.56 16.54 24.00
CA LYS A 377 -16.25 16.15 24.56
C LYS A 377 -15.71 14.85 23.95
N GLU A 378 -16.60 14.02 23.43
CA GLU A 378 -16.28 12.73 22.80
C GLU A 378 -15.97 12.88 21.30
N LYS A 379 -16.12 14.09 20.73
CA LYS A 379 -15.76 14.40 19.34
C LYS A 379 -14.27 14.64 19.19
N PHE A 380 -13.62 13.78 18.42
CA PHE A 380 -12.24 13.95 17.98
C PHE A 380 -12.21 14.27 16.48
N LYS A 381 -11.08 14.81 16.02
CA LYS A 381 -10.73 14.87 14.60
C LYS A 381 -9.50 14.00 14.38
N ILE A 382 -9.48 13.28 13.26
CA ILE A 382 -8.34 12.44 12.87
C ILE A 382 -7.73 13.05 11.60
N ARG A 383 -6.47 13.48 11.70
CA ARG A 383 -5.69 14.05 10.59
C ARG A 383 -4.57 13.10 10.18
N ILE A 384 -4.57 12.61 8.95
CA ILE A 384 -3.46 11.82 8.41
C ILE A 384 -2.21 12.69 8.17
N VAL A 385 -1.04 12.15 8.48
CA VAL A 385 0.24 12.86 8.37
C VAL A 385 1.22 12.21 7.39
N ASN A 386 1.14 10.89 7.18
CA ASN A 386 2.02 10.17 6.26
C ASN A 386 1.43 10.01 4.84
N ARG A 387 0.58 10.95 4.43
CA ARG A 387 0.02 11.07 3.08
C ARG A 387 0.02 12.53 2.58
N PRO A 388 1.17 13.24 2.59
CA PRO A 388 1.23 14.56 1.94
C PRO A 388 0.98 14.44 0.43
N LEU A 389 1.37 13.30 -0.16
CA LEU A 389 0.95 12.83 -1.46
C LEU A 389 0.08 11.59 -1.27
N LEU A 390 -1.04 11.55 -1.95
CA LEU A 390 -2.05 10.51 -1.89
C LEU A 390 -2.23 9.91 -3.28
N VAL A 391 -2.23 8.57 -3.34
CA VAL A 391 -2.71 7.82 -4.48
C VAL A 391 -4.04 7.20 -4.08
N LEU A 392 -5.02 7.26 -4.98
CA LEU A 392 -6.34 6.68 -4.76
C LEU A 392 -6.62 5.63 -5.83
N LYS A 393 -7.15 4.50 -5.40
CA LYS A 393 -7.48 3.37 -6.28
C LYS A 393 -8.84 2.78 -5.92
N CYS A 394 -9.62 2.41 -6.93
CA CYS A 394 -10.86 1.65 -6.76
C CYS A 394 -10.81 0.34 -7.55
N GLU A 395 -11.90 -0.40 -7.60
CA GLU A 395 -11.99 -1.67 -8.34
C GLU A 395 -11.84 -1.51 -9.87
N PHE A 396 -12.00 -0.29 -10.39
CA PHE A 396 -11.94 0.01 -11.82
C PHE A 396 -10.57 0.53 -12.28
N GLY A 397 -9.72 0.98 -11.35
CA GLY A 397 -8.41 1.53 -11.63
C GLY A 397 -8.00 2.62 -10.64
N PHE A 398 -7.02 3.43 -11.03
CA PHE A 398 -6.61 4.59 -10.26
C PHE A 398 -7.51 5.80 -10.52
N VAL A 399 -7.60 6.65 -9.50
CA VAL A 399 -8.26 7.96 -9.56
C VAL A 399 -7.25 9.00 -10.03
N GLY A 400 -7.65 9.85 -10.97
CA GLY A 400 -6.80 10.93 -11.48
C GLY A 400 -7.46 11.70 -12.62
N VAL A 401 -6.69 12.56 -13.28
CA VAL A 401 -7.17 13.41 -14.37
C VAL A 401 -7.61 12.59 -15.57
N LYS A 402 -8.77 12.88 -16.14
CA LYS A 402 -9.17 12.30 -17.42
C LYS A 402 -8.33 12.91 -18.55
N VAL A 403 -7.84 12.08 -19.45
CA VAL A 403 -6.94 12.51 -20.53
C VAL A 403 -7.60 13.64 -21.36
N LYS A 404 -6.90 14.78 -21.50
CA LYS A 404 -7.36 15.98 -22.21
C LYS A 404 -8.68 16.57 -21.66
N SER A 405 -8.90 16.46 -20.36
CA SER A 405 -10.06 17.02 -19.66
C SER A 405 -9.64 17.51 -18.28
N GLU A 406 -10.47 18.34 -17.66
CA GLU A 406 -10.35 18.75 -16.26
C GLU A 406 -11.19 17.84 -15.34
N GLU A 407 -11.96 16.90 -15.89
CA GLU A 407 -12.70 15.91 -15.12
C GLU A 407 -11.76 14.93 -14.42
N CYS A 408 -12.09 14.56 -13.17
CA CYS A 408 -11.48 13.42 -12.52
C CYS A 408 -12.16 12.12 -12.97
N CYS A 409 -11.41 11.05 -13.17
CA CYS A 409 -11.92 9.71 -13.46
C CYS A 409 -11.32 8.65 -12.54
N CYS A 410 -11.92 7.47 -12.48
CA CYS A 410 -11.55 6.39 -11.55
C CYS A 410 -11.16 5.06 -12.22
N ASN A 411 -10.80 5.07 -13.51
CA ASN A 411 -10.47 3.87 -14.28
C ASN A 411 -9.10 3.96 -14.98
N ARG A 412 -8.19 4.79 -14.45
CA ARG A 412 -6.84 4.95 -15.02
C ARG A 412 -5.97 3.73 -14.74
N VAL A 413 -5.05 3.46 -15.65
CA VAL A 413 -4.02 2.42 -15.49
C VAL A 413 -2.81 2.93 -14.70
N THR A 414 -2.52 4.23 -14.82
CA THR A 414 -1.48 4.94 -14.07
C THR A 414 -2.14 5.81 -13.00
N TYR A 415 -1.50 5.89 -11.84
CA TYR A 415 -1.95 6.81 -10.79
C TYR A 415 -1.49 8.23 -11.05
N ASP A 416 -2.22 9.17 -10.45
CA ASP A 416 -1.76 10.55 -10.28
C ASP A 416 -1.47 10.79 -8.80
N LEU A 417 -0.58 11.74 -8.52
CA LEU A 417 -0.28 12.16 -7.15
C LEU A 417 -1.18 13.33 -6.77
N ILE A 418 -1.94 13.15 -5.69
CA ILE A 418 -2.84 14.16 -5.16
C ILE A 418 -2.22 14.72 -3.89
N GLN A 419 -1.98 16.02 -3.84
CA GLN A 419 -1.57 16.69 -2.62
C GLN A 419 -2.77 16.72 -1.67
N LEU A 420 -2.61 16.13 -0.49
CA LEU A 420 -3.64 16.07 0.53
C LEU A 420 -3.25 16.97 1.70
N GLN A 421 -4.15 17.85 2.10
CA GLN A 421 -3.95 18.73 3.26
C GLN A 421 -5.14 18.62 4.20
N GLY A 422 -4.87 18.25 5.45
CA GLY A 422 -5.88 18.23 6.51
C GLY A 422 -6.08 19.61 7.14
N CYS A 423 -7.33 20.00 7.32
CA CYS A 423 -7.75 21.27 7.90
C CYS A 423 -8.04 21.13 9.40
N LYS A 424 -8.00 22.25 10.14
CA LYS A 424 -8.28 22.28 11.60
C LYS A 424 -9.73 21.93 11.96
N ASP A 425 -10.64 22.05 11.01
CA ASP A 425 -12.06 21.75 11.18
C ASP A 425 -12.39 20.26 10.98
N GLY A 426 -11.43 19.42 10.59
CA GLY A 426 -11.64 17.99 10.33
C GLY A 426 -11.90 17.67 8.86
N THR A 427 -11.89 18.67 7.99
CA THR A 427 -11.98 18.49 6.53
C THR A 427 -10.59 18.33 5.91
N TYR A 428 -10.57 17.96 4.63
CA TYR A 428 -9.40 17.80 3.80
C TYR A 428 -9.57 18.53 2.48
N THR A 429 -8.47 19.05 1.95
CA THR A 429 -8.42 19.62 0.61
C THR A 429 -7.51 18.78 -0.26
N PHE A 430 -7.95 18.54 -1.50
CA PHE A 430 -7.25 17.74 -2.48
C PHE A 430 -6.77 18.66 -3.59
N LYS A 431 -5.49 18.60 -3.93
CA LYS A 431 -4.88 19.41 -4.99
C LYS A 431 -4.19 18.50 -6.00
N ALA A 432 -4.58 18.61 -7.26
CA ALA A 432 -4.07 17.80 -8.35
C ALA A 432 -2.67 18.25 -8.78
N SER A 433 -2.00 17.40 -9.57
CA SER A 433 -0.66 17.63 -10.09
C SER A 433 -0.54 18.86 -11.00
N ASN A 434 -1.66 19.31 -11.61
CA ASN A 434 -1.73 20.56 -12.37
C ASN A 434 -1.75 21.82 -11.47
N GLY A 435 -1.72 21.66 -10.15
CA GLY A 435 -1.76 22.73 -9.17
C GLY A 435 -3.17 23.27 -8.86
N LYS A 436 -4.23 22.71 -9.44
CA LYS A 436 -5.61 23.06 -9.15
C LYS A 436 -6.20 22.20 -8.04
N PHE A 437 -7.14 22.76 -7.30
CA PHE A 437 -7.89 22.03 -6.29
C PHE A 437 -8.98 21.18 -6.92
N TRP A 438 -9.33 20.11 -6.23
CA TRP A 438 -10.56 19.40 -6.54
C TRP A 438 -11.76 20.32 -6.29
N SER A 439 -12.75 20.25 -7.16
CA SER A 439 -14.03 20.93 -7.02
C SER A 439 -15.17 19.95 -7.35
N VAL A 440 -16.41 20.32 -7.04
CA VAL A 440 -17.61 19.55 -7.41
C VAL A 440 -18.48 20.45 -8.28
N ALA A 441 -18.68 20.04 -9.54
CA ALA A 441 -19.52 20.77 -10.48
C ALA A 441 -21.02 20.60 -10.17
N ASP A 442 -21.87 21.43 -10.79
CA ASP A 442 -23.33 21.40 -10.60
C ASP A 442 -23.99 20.05 -10.95
N ASN A 443 -23.32 19.21 -11.75
CA ASN A 443 -23.78 17.88 -12.13
C ASN A 443 -23.15 16.75 -11.27
N ASP A 444 -22.64 17.13 -10.09
CA ASP A 444 -21.95 16.32 -9.09
C ASP A 444 -20.63 15.69 -9.55
N MET A 445 -20.10 16.10 -10.71
CA MET A 445 -18.81 15.60 -11.21
C MET A 445 -17.65 16.20 -10.40
N VAL A 446 -16.67 15.36 -10.06
CA VAL A 446 -15.41 15.85 -9.47
C VAL A 446 -14.52 16.41 -10.57
N MET A 447 -14.14 17.67 -10.43
CA MET A 447 -13.29 18.39 -11.38
C MET A 447 -11.95 18.75 -10.74
N LEU A 448 -10.93 18.98 -11.57
CA LEU A 448 -9.55 19.31 -11.21
C LEU A 448 -9.19 20.72 -11.72
N ASP A 449 -10.11 21.66 -11.55
CA ASP A 449 -10.09 23.02 -12.09
C ASP A 449 -10.17 24.11 -11.01
N GLY A 450 -10.36 23.73 -9.74
CA GLY A 450 -10.62 24.66 -8.65
C GLY A 450 -9.46 25.62 -8.39
N ASP A 451 -9.75 26.92 -8.39
CA ASP A 451 -8.78 27.97 -8.02
C ASP A 451 -8.54 28.06 -6.52
N GLY A 452 -9.46 27.54 -5.71
CA GLY A 452 -9.40 27.55 -4.24
C GLY A 452 -9.77 26.21 -3.62
N PRO A 453 -9.46 26.01 -2.33
CA PRO A 453 -9.68 24.75 -1.64
C PRO A 453 -11.17 24.43 -1.48
N THR A 454 -11.56 23.21 -1.88
CA THR A 454 -12.87 22.64 -1.58
C THR A 454 -12.75 21.68 -0.38
N PRO A 455 -13.60 21.80 0.64
CA PRO A 455 -13.53 20.94 1.83
C PRO A 455 -14.23 19.59 1.59
N PHE A 456 -13.51 18.50 1.79
CA PHE A 456 -14.04 17.13 1.78
C PHE A 456 -13.84 16.49 3.16
N ILE A 457 -14.66 15.52 3.52
CA ILE A 457 -14.47 14.72 4.74
C ILE A 457 -13.93 13.36 4.33
N VAL A 458 -12.85 12.92 4.99
CA VAL A 458 -12.25 11.59 4.78
C VAL A 458 -12.54 10.73 5.99
N GLU A 459 -13.14 9.56 5.76
CA GLU A 459 -13.47 8.62 6.82
C GLU A 459 -12.72 7.30 6.55
N PHE A 460 -11.89 6.87 7.51
CA PHE A 460 -11.19 5.59 7.43
C PHE A 460 -12.15 4.46 7.78
N THR A 461 -12.40 3.55 6.83
CA THR A 461 -13.45 2.52 6.94
C THR A 461 -12.90 1.09 7.02
N GLY A 462 -11.59 0.89 6.81
CA GLY A 462 -10.98 -0.42 6.98
C GLY A 462 -9.52 -0.47 6.52
N ASN A 463 -9.04 -1.69 6.28
CA ASN A 463 -7.65 -1.99 5.89
C ASN A 463 -7.20 -1.23 4.63
N SER A 464 -6.56 -0.08 4.83
CA SER A 464 -6.15 0.87 3.77
C SER A 464 -7.31 1.29 2.87
N LYS A 465 -8.49 1.50 3.46
CA LYS A 465 -9.67 1.99 2.75
C LYS A 465 -10.28 3.20 3.42
N LEU A 466 -10.73 4.13 2.60
CA LEU A 466 -11.43 5.34 3.02
C LEU A 466 -12.66 5.60 2.15
N THR A 467 -13.55 6.43 2.66
CA THR A 467 -14.58 7.13 1.89
C THR A 467 -14.25 8.61 1.86
N ILE A 468 -14.75 9.31 0.84
CA ILE A 468 -14.62 10.76 0.72
C ILE A 468 -16.02 11.32 0.58
N LYS A 469 -16.44 12.19 1.50
CA LYS A 469 -17.72 12.91 1.45
C LYS A 469 -17.48 14.33 0.95
N ALA A 470 -18.26 14.74 -0.04
CA ALA A 470 -18.16 16.05 -0.65
C ALA A 470 -19.04 17.10 0.04
N PRO A 471 -18.87 18.41 -0.26
CA PRO A 471 -19.69 19.47 0.34
C PRO A 471 -21.20 19.31 0.15
N ASN A 472 -21.63 18.65 -0.93
CA ASN A 472 -23.05 18.38 -1.20
C ASN A 472 -23.65 17.30 -0.27
N GLY A 473 -22.85 16.73 0.65
CA GLY A 473 -23.28 15.75 1.63
C GLY A 473 -23.21 14.30 1.16
N ASN A 474 -22.89 14.05 -0.11
CA ASN A 474 -22.78 12.71 -0.67
C ASN A 474 -21.34 12.20 -0.67
N LEU A 475 -21.18 10.88 -0.68
CA LEU A 475 -19.92 10.20 -0.90
C LEU A 475 -19.52 10.27 -2.37
N LEU A 476 -18.21 10.35 -2.62
CA LEU A 476 -17.64 10.16 -3.94
C LEU A 476 -17.83 8.70 -4.36
N LYS A 477 -18.44 8.51 -5.52
CA LYS A 477 -18.83 7.24 -6.11
C LYS A 477 -18.03 7.02 -7.40
N THR A 478 -17.51 5.82 -7.53
CA THR A 478 -16.75 5.32 -8.68
C THR A 478 -17.64 4.44 -9.55
N GLU A 479 -17.48 4.53 -10.87
CA GLU A 479 -18.24 3.74 -11.83
C GLU A 479 -17.34 3.09 -12.87
N GLN A 480 -17.80 1.97 -13.44
CA GLN A 480 -17.02 1.19 -14.41
C GLN A 480 -16.66 1.97 -15.69
N ASN A 481 -17.52 2.89 -16.10
CA ASN A 481 -17.28 3.80 -17.24
C ASN A 481 -16.25 4.89 -16.93
N GLY A 482 -15.74 4.95 -15.68
CA GLY A 482 -14.75 5.92 -15.21
C GLY A 482 -15.35 7.17 -14.57
N LEU A 483 -16.67 7.31 -14.49
CA LEU A 483 -17.29 8.46 -13.81
C LEU A 483 -16.92 8.46 -12.33
N PHE A 484 -16.62 9.66 -11.84
CA PHE A 484 -16.27 9.90 -10.45
C PHE A 484 -17.08 11.10 -9.93
N LYS A 485 -18.14 10.80 -9.18
CA LYS A 485 -19.19 11.76 -8.83
C LYS A 485 -19.56 11.75 -7.36
N ALA A 486 -19.97 12.89 -6.83
CA ALA A 486 -20.48 13.04 -5.47
C ALA A 486 -21.97 12.66 -5.36
N THR A 487 -22.30 11.39 -5.59
CA THR A 487 -23.69 10.87 -5.63
C THR A 487 -23.93 9.64 -4.75
N GLY A 488 -22.91 9.15 -4.05
CA GLY A 488 -23.01 7.99 -3.17
C GLY A 488 -23.74 8.31 -1.87
N THR A 489 -24.79 7.56 -1.54
CA THR A 489 -25.58 7.76 -0.31
C THR A 489 -25.20 6.82 0.84
N GLU A 490 -24.40 5.79 0.55
CA GLU A 490 -24.02 4.76 1.51
C GLU A 490 -22.61 4.22 1.22
N VAL A 491 -22.02 3.57 2.23
CA VAL A 491 -20.71 2.91 2.11
C VAL A 491 -20.88 1.55 1.44
N ASN A 492 -20.33 1.40 0.24
CA ASN A 492 -20.31 0.15 -0.52
C ASN A 492 -19.06 0.06 -1.41
N ALA A 493 -18.94 -0.98 -2.23
CA ALA A 493 -17.76 -1.21 -3.07
C ALA A 493 -17.45 -0.05 -4.03
N HIS A 494 -18.46 0.73 -4.44
CA HIS A 494 -18.31 1.84 -5.37
C HIS A 494 -17.96 3.17 -4.68
N THR A 495 -18.13 3.28 -3.36
CA THR A 495 -17.77 4.48 -2.57
C THR A 495 -16.50 4.29 -1.72
N LEU A 496 -15.89 3.12 -1.79
CA LEU A 496 -14.63 2.79 -1.11
C LEU A 496 -13.42 2.98 -2.03
N LEU A 497 -12.40 3.66 -1.50
CA LEU A 497 -11.12 3.90 -2.17
C LEU A 497 -9.98 3.33 -1.33
N GLU A 498 -9.04 2.65 -1.99
CA GLU A 498 -7.75 2.22 -1.45
C GLU A 498 -6.73 3.37 -1.50
N PHE A 499 -5.85 3.47 -0.49
CA PHE A 499 -4.86 4.53 -0.33
C PHE A 499 -3.55 4.09 0.37
#